data_AF-A0A7K2BTQ1-F1
#
_entry.id   AF-A0A7K2BTQ1-F1
#
_cell.length_a   1.000
_cell.length_b   1.000
_cell.length_c   1.000
_cell.angle_alpha   90.00
_cell.angle_beta   90.00
_cell.angle_gamma   90.00
#
_symmetry.space_group_name_H-M   'P 1'
#
loop_
_entity.id
_entity.type
_entity.pdbx_description
1 polymer ?
#
loop_
_entity_poly.entity_id
_entity_poly.type
_entity_poly.pdbx_seq_one_letter_code
_entity_poly.pdbx_strand_id
1 'polypeptide(L)'
;MSDVWPVYKGTSFNIWEPDTGVYYDSVNAASITKHLQQKRQSQSITKLSAFAELSQEVLRDPATLPCRRARVVFRDVTNPTNTRTIVAALIPPDRVIVHQAPYLLQTAGSVRDEAYVLGVLCSMPCDWQARRSVELHLTFDQLSLLTVPDPGEGHPIRDRVTELAGRLAASDERFQDWAAEVGVPVGMDADATSTGGGVGALCELDACVAHLYGLDEDDIAVVYDTFGRPGQWDDRRDAVLACYRRIREAQQ
;
A
#
# COMPACT_ATOMS: atom_id res chain seq x y z
N MET A 1 9.25 8.19 -31.99
CA MET A 1 8.41 7.04 -31.57
C MET A 1 7.48 7.53 -30.49
N SER A 2 6.20 7.24 -30.58
CA SER A 2 5.26 7.67 -29.57
C SER A 2 5.45 6.82 -28.31
N ASP A 3 5.56 7.47 -27.15
CA ASP A 3 5.79 6.77 -25.88
C ASP A 3 4.60 5.85 -25.55
N VAL A 4 4.87 4.61 -25.13
CA VAL A 4 3.88 3.56 -24.90
C VAL A 4 4.01 3.06 -23.47
N TRP A 5 2.89 3.11 -22.74
CA TRP A 5 2.82 2.68 -21.35
C TRP A 5 2.07 1.35 -21.22
N PRO A 6 2.50 0.46 -20.33
CA PRO A 6 1.72 -0.73 -20.02
C PRO A 6 0.47 -0.38 -19.22
N VAL A 7 -0.58 -1.16 -19.43
CA VAL A 7 -1.85 -1.09 -18.74
C VAL A 7 -1.90 -2.20 -17.68
N TYR A 8 -1.90 -1.81 -16.42
CA TYR A 8 -1.91 -2.69 -15.26
C TYR A 8 -3.33 -3.20 -14.96
N LYS A 9 -3.40 -4.43 -14.50
CA LYS A 9 -4.56 -5.11 -13.91
C LYS A 9 -4.19 -5.70 -12.55
N GLY A 10 -5.12 -6.38 -11.89
CA GLY A 10 -4.88 -6.95 -10.57
C GLY A 10 -3.60 -7.80 -10.49
N THR A 11 -3.31 -8.64 -11.49
CA THR A 11 -2.12 -9.51 -11.49
C THR A 11 -0.81 -8.81 -11.90
N SER A 12 -0.84 -7.51 -12.22
CA SER A 12 0.34 -6.76 -12.65
C SER A 12 1.28 -6.36 -11.50
N PHE A 13 0.81 -6.45 -10.25
CA PHE A 13 1.56 -6.14 -9.04
C PHE A 13 1.14 -7.10 -7.93
N ASN A 14 1.96 -7.27 -6.91
CA ASN A 14 1.66 -8.01 -5.69
C ASN A 14 2.17 -7.22 -4.47
N ILE A 15 1.91 -7.70 -3.25
CA ILE A 15 2.38 -7.05 -2.03
C ILE A 15 3.92 -6.90 -2.09
N TRP A 16 4.40 -5.66 -2.02
CA TRP A 16 5.82 -5.27 -2.16
C TRP A 16 6.47 -5.63 -3.52
N GLU A 17 5.67 -6.04 -4.50
CA GLU A 17 6.11 -6.35 -5.86
C GLU A 17 5.38 -5.41 -6.85
N PRO A 18 5.99 -4.28 -7.21
CA PRO A 18 5.28 -3.23 -7.95
C PRO A 18 4.97 -3.58 -9.41
N ASP A 19 5.69 -4.56 -9.98
CA ASP A 19 5.58 -4.93 -11.39
C ASP A 19 5.95 -6.40 -11.61
N THR A 20 4.97 -7.24 -11.98
CA THR A 20 5.17 -8.67 -12.26
C THR A 20 5.56 -8.94 -13.72
N GLY A 21 5.60 -7.91 -14.57
CA GLY A 21 5.75 -8.04 -16.03
C GLY A 21 4.48 -8.54 -16.76
N VAL A 22 3.37 -8.78 -16.05
CA VAL A 22 2.11 -9.25 -16.64
C VAL A 22 1.16 -8.08 -16.79
N TYR A 23 0.89 -7.67 -18.04
CA TYR A 23 0.02 -6.53 -18.34
C TYR A 23 -1.31 -6.95 -18.94
N TYR A 24 -2.30 -6.05 -18.89
CA TYR A 24 -3.57 -6.21 -19.60
C TYR A 24 -3.41 -5.86 -21.08
N ASP A 25 -2.77 -4.73 -21.35
CA ASP A 25 -2.52 -4.19 -22.69
C ASP A 25 -1.41 -3.11 -22.61
N SER A 26 -1.24 -2.34 -23.68
CA SER A 26 -0.39 -1.17 -23.76
C SER A 26 -1.16 0.00 -24.38
N VAL A 27 -0.75 1.23 -24.09
CA VAL A 27 -1.46 2.43 -24.54
C VAL A 27 -0.49 3.56 -24.86
N ASN A 28 -0.85 4.38 -25.84
CA ASN A 28 -0.08 5.57 -26.15
C ASN A 28 -0.19 6.64 -25.04
N ALA A 29 0.95 7.08 -24.51
CA ALA A 29 1.06 8.01 -23.39
C ALA A 29 0.37 9.36 -23.65
N ALA A 30 0.60 9.96 -24.82
CA ALA A 30 0.03 11.27 -25.16
C ALA A 30 -1.50 11.22 -25.30
N SER A 31 -2.01 10.16 -25.95
CA SER A 31 -3.45 9.94 -26.10
C SER A 31 -4.13 9.72 -24.74
N ILE A 32 -3.58 8.83 -23.91
CA ILE A 32 -4.23 8.47 -22.64
C ILE A 32 -4.15 9.60 -21.61
N THR A 33 -3.04 10.33 -21.53
CA THR A 33 -2.93 11.46 -20.58
C THR A 33 -3.90 12.58 -20.92
N LYS A 34 -4.11 12.86 -22.21
CA LYS A 34 -5.16 13.78 -22.67
C LYS A 34 -6.56 13.30 -22.26
N HIS A 35 -6.85 12.01 -22.44
CA HIS A 35 -8.13 11.43 -22.04
C HIS A 35 -8.33 11.48 -20.51
N LEU A 36 -7.32 11.11 -19.72
CA LEU A 36 -7.37 11.14 -18.25
C LEU A 36 -7.53 12.58 -17.73
N GLN A 37 -6.91 13.57 -18.37
CA GLN A 37 -7.10 14.98 -18.04
C GLN A 37 -8.55 15.42 -18.23
N GLN A 38 -9.15 15.09 -19.38
CA GLN A 38 -10.56 15.39 -19.65
C GLN A 38 -11.47 14.70 -18.64
N LYS A 39 -11.19 13.43 -18.31
CA LYS A 39 -11.93 12.66 -17.31
C LYS A 39 -11.84 13.31 -15.92
N ARG A 40 -10.64 13.72 -15.49
CA ARG A 40 -10.41 14.42 -14.21
C ARG A 40 -11.22 15.72 -14.13
N GLN A 41 -11.19 16.53 -15.18
CA GLN A 41 -11.95 17.78 -15.24
C GLN A 41 -13.46 17.54 -15.12
N SER A 42 -13.99 16.57 -15.88
CA SER A 42 -15.41 16.19 -15.79
C SER A 42 -15.78 15.66 -14.41
N GLN A 43 -14.93 14.83 -13.81
CA GLN A 43 -15.18 14.23 -12.49
C GLN A 43 -15.10 15.24 -11.35
N SER A 44 -14.24 16.25 -11.45
CA SER A 44 -14.09 17.30 -10.44
C SER A 44 -15.36 18.14 -10.21
N ILE A 45 -16.29 18.13 -11.17
CA ILE A 45 -17.60 18.81 -11.05
C ILE A 45 -18.55 18.00 -10.15
N THR A 46 -18.38 16.68 -10.10
CA THR A 46 -19.21 15.78 -9.30
C THR A 46 -18.76 15.83 -7.85
N LYS A 47 -19.61 16.38 -6.96
CA LYS A 47 -19.29 16.53 -5.51
C LYS A 47 -18.90 15.24 -4.80
N LEU A 48 -19.36 14.08 -5.28
CA LEU A 48 -19.03 12.76 -4.71
C LEU A 48 -17.73 12.17 -5.27
N SER A 49 -17.06 12.85 -6.20
CA SER A 49 -15.76 12.41 -6.72
C SER A 49 -14.64 12.87 -5.80
N ALA A 50 -13.65 12.00 -5.58
CA ALA A 50 -12.42 12.37 -4.89
C ALA A 50 -11.67 13.55 -5.58
N PHE A 51 -11.88 13.77 -6.88
CA PHE A 51 -11.31 14.93 -7.58
C PHE A 51 -11.95 16.27 -7.21
N ALA A 52 -13.15 16.27 -6.59
CA ALA A 52 -13.79 17.50 -6.13
C ALA A 52 -13.09 18.11 -4.91
N GLU A 53 -12.24 17.34 -4.21
CA GLU A 53 -11.45 17.80 -3.06
C GLU A 53 -10.14 18.51 -3.47
N LEU A 54 -9.74 18.40 -4.75
CA LEU A 54 -8.49 18.99 -5.22
C LEU A 54 -8.64 20.47 -5.59
N SER A 55 -7.55 21.22 -5.42
CA SER A 55 -7.50 22.63 -5.81
C SER A 55 -7.61 22.82 -7.33
N GLN A 56 -8.13 23.97 -7.75
CA GLN A 56 -8.24 24.30 -9.19
C GLN A 56 -6.88 24.38 -9.90
N GLU A 57 -5.81 24.71 -9.16
CA GLU A 57 -4.44 24.72 -9.67
C GLU A 57 -4.01 23.31 -10.08
N VAL A 58 -4.17 22.34 -9.16
CA VAL A 58 -3.87 20.93 -9.42
C VAL A 58 -4.74 20.40 -10.56
N LEU A 59 -6.06 20.65 -10.53
CA LEU A 59 -6.99 20.14 -11.54
C LEU A 59 -6.72 20.63 -12.96
N ARG A 60 -6.12 21.82 -13.13
CA ARG A 60 -5.82 22.40 -14.44
C ARG A 60 -4.50 21.93 -15.02
N ASP A 61 -3.52 21.59 -14.18
CA ASP A 61 -2.19 21.18 -14.62
C ASP A 61 -2.12 19.68 -14.99
N PRO A 62 -1.93 19.28 -16.26
CA PRO A 62 -1.80 17.88 -16.64
C PRO A 62 -0.57 17.17 -16.07
N ALA A 63 0.46 17.91 -15.61
CA ALA A 63 1.64 17.31 -14.98
C ALA A 63 1.31 16.67 -13.62
N THR A 64 0.26 17.15 -12.94
CA THR A 64 -0.21 16.62 -11.65
C THR A 64 -1.19 15.44 -11.79
N LEU A 65 -1.35 14.89 -12.99
CA LEU A 65 -2.20 13.71 -13.18
C LEU A 65 -1.71 12.56 -12.29
N PRO A 66 -2.60 11.80 -11.62
CA PRO A 66 -2.18 10.71 -10.75
C PRO A 66 -1.30 9.66 -11.43
N CYS A 67 -1.47 9.45 -12.75
CA CYS A 67 -0.64 8.51 -13.50
C CYS A 67 0.82 8.95 -13.69
N ARG A 68 1.18 10.20 -13.38
CA ARG A 68 2.54 10.76 -13.52
C ARG A 68 3.42 10.54 -12.30
N ARG A 69 2.86 10.06 -11.20
CA ARG A 69 3.59 9.76 -9.97
C ARG A 69 3.40 8.32 -9.56
N ALA A 70 4.32 7.84 -8.72
CA ALA A 70 4.09 6.63 -7.96
C ALA A 70 2.85 6.80 -7.07
N ARG A 71 2.05 5.75 -6.94
CA ARG A 71 0.80 5.77 -6.18
C ARG A 71 0.41 4.39 -5.69
N VAL A 72 -0.35 4.34 -4.60
CA VAL A 72 -0.83 3.09 -4.02
C VAL A 72 -2.03 2.55 -4.79
N VAL A 73 -1.99 1.27 -5.13
CA VAL A 73 -3.09 0.49 -5.71
C VAL A 73 -3.44 -0.68 -4.80
N PHE A 74 -4.65 -1.19 -4.96
CA PHE A 74 -5.06 -2.46 -4.37
C PHE A 74 -5.82 -3.30 -5.40
N ARG A 75 -5.86 -4.62 -5.21
CA ARG A 75 -6.64 -5.53 -6.06
C ARG A 75 -8.10 -5.51 -5.63
N ASP A 76 -9.00 -5.31 -6.60
CA ASP A 76 -10.44 -5.47 -6.40
C ASP A 76 -10.78 -6.94 -6.14
N VAL A 77 -10.38 -7.83 -7.05
CA VAL A 77 -10.72 -9.25 -6.96
C VAL A 77 -9.87 -9.94 -5.89
N THR A 78 -10.53 -10.46 -4.87
CA THR A 78 -9.99 -11.33 -3.84
C THR A 78 -10.44 -12.77 -4.09
N ASN A 79 -9.59 -13.75 -3.78
CA ASN A 79 -9.96 -15.16 -3.83
C ASN A 79 -9.92 -15.74 -2.41
N PRO A 80 -10.94 -16.51 -1.96
CA PRO A 80 -10.91 -17.20 -0.68
C PRO A 80 -9.66 -18.05 -0.43
N THR A 81 -9.05 -18.60 -1.49
CA THR A 81 -7.80 -19.38 -1.39
C THR A 81 -6.54 -18.53 -1.32
N ASN A 82 -6.63 -17.21 -1.51
CA ASN A 82 -5.49 -16.33 -1.37
C ASN A 82 -5.01 -16.34 0.08
N THR A 83 -3.69 -16.35 0.24
CA THR A 83 -3.04 -16.24 1.54
C THR A 83 -3.27 -14.89 2.20
N ARG A 84 -3.56 -13.84 1.41
CA ARG A 84 -3.83 -12.46 1.83
C ARG A 84 -5.17 -11.99 1.24
N THR A 85 -5.94 -11.19 1.96
CA THR A 85 -7.20 -10.61 1.46
C THR A 85 -6.92 -9.25 0.79
N ILE A 86 -6.20 -8.37 1.46
CA ILE A 86 -5.73 -7.10 0.90
C ILE A 86 -4.42 -7.35 0.16
N VAL A 87 -4.42 -7.06 -1.14
CA VAL A 87 -3.19 -6.99 -1.94
C VAL A 87 -3.02 -5.56 -2.42
N ALA A 88 -2.22 -4.80 -1.67
CA ALA A 88 -1.86 -3.42 -1.99
C ALA A 88 -0.37 -3.32 -2.35
N ALA A 89 -0.04 -2.35 -3.20
CA ALA A 89 1.33 -2.06 -3.61
C ALA A 89 1.47 -0.60 -4.07
N LEU A 90 2.68 -0.07 -3.98
CA LEU A 90 3.06 1.14 -4.69
C LEU A 90 3.38 0.77 -6.14
N ILE A 91 2.78 1.42 -7.13
CA ILE A 91 3.11 1.20 -8.55
C ILE A 91 3.88 2.39 -9.13
N PRO A 92 4.74 2.17 -10.14
CA PRO A 92 5.58 3.23 -10.69
C PRO A 92 4.75 4.29 -11.47
N PRO A 93 5.34 5.47 -11.70
CA PRO A 93 4.77 6.47 -12.59
C PRO A 93 4.64 5.95 -14.02
N ASP A 94 3.88 6.69 -14.83
CA ASP A 94 3.68 6.46 -16.26
C ASP A 94 3.08 5.07 -16.55
N ARG A 95 2.08 4.69 -15.73
CA ARG A 95 1.29 3.46 -15.85
C ARG A 95 -0.19 3.77 -15.79
N VAL A 96 -0.96 3.09 -16.63
CA VAL A 96 -2.43 3.17 -16.63
C VAL A 96 -2.97 1.91 -15.97
N ILE A 97 -4.08 2.03 -15.25
CA ILE A 97 -4.68 0.94 -14.47
C ILE A 97 -6.12 0.71 -14.91
N VAL A 98 -6.55 -0.54 -14.95
CA VAL A 98 -7.96 -0.91 -15.15
C VAL A 98 -8.69 -0.96 -13.81
N HIS A 99 -10.03 -1.05 -13.87
CA HIS A 99 -10.91 -1.07 -12.69
C HIS A 99 -10.58 -2.16 -11.65
N GLN A 100 -9.93 -3.27 -12.05
CA GLN A 100 -9.51 -4.35 -11.15
C GLN A 100 -8.32 -3.99 -10.25
N ALA A 101 -7.68 -2.84 -10.53
CA ALA A 101 -6.55 -2.29 -9.80
C ALA A 101 -6.86 -0.83 -9.39
N PRO A 102 -7.90 -0.61 -8.56
CA PRO A 102 -8.18 0.73 -8.03
C PRO A 102 -6.95 1.32 -7.32
N TYR A 103 -6.86 2.65 -7.33
CA TYR A 103 -5.78 3.39 -6.68
C TYR A 103 -6.33 4.34 -5.63
N LEU A 104 -5.51 4.63 -4.63
CA LEU A 104 -5.80 5.63 -3.62
C LEU A 104 -5.41 7.01 -4.17
N LEU A 105 -6.39 7.90 -4.32
CA LEU A 105 -6.13 9.29 -4.65
C LEU A 105 -5.86 10.04 -3.35
N GLN A 106 -4.65 10.55 -3.20
CA GLN A 106 -4.30 11.42 -2.09
C GLN A 106 -4.91 12.81 -2.28
N THR A 107 -5.88 13.16 -1.43
CA THR A 107 -6.51 14.50 -1.42
C THR A 107 -5.95 15.40 -0.31
N ALA A 108 -5.31 14.82 0.70
CA ALA A 108 -4.63 15.50 1.80
C ALA A 108 -3.45 14.68 2.33
N GLY A 109 -2.63 15.29 3.20
CA GLY A 109 -1.44 14.68 3.77
C GLY A 109 -0.21 14.76 2.87
N SER A 110 0.86 14.14 3.34
CA SER A 110 2.19 14.06 2.73
C SER A 110 2.46 12.67 2.13
N VAL A 111 3.53 12.52 1.34
CA VAL A 111 3.94 11.21 0.81
C VAL A 111 4.31 10.24 1.94
N ARG A 112 4.77 10.74 3.09
CA ARG A 112 4.99 9.93 4.30
C ARG A 112 3.70 9.31 4.83
N ASP A 113 2.57 10.00 4.70
CA ASP A 113 1.26 9.49 5.10
C ASP A 113 0.77 8.41 4.11
N GLU A 114 1.04 8.59 2.81
CA GLU A 114 0.77 7.57 1.79
C GLU A 114 1.57 6.29 2.06
N ALA A 115 2.86 6.42 2.41
CA ALA A 115 3.71 5.31 2.81
C ALA A 115 3.22 4.63 4.12
N TYR A 116 2.77 5.41 5.10
CA TYR A 116 2.18 4.89 6.32
C TYR A 116 0.93 4.03 6.03
N VAL A 117 -0.01 4.57 5.25
CA VAL A 117 -1.24 3.87 4.86
C VAL A 117 -0.90 2.59 4.10
N LEU A 118 0.07 2.63 3.17
CA LEU A 118 0.55 1.42 2.49
C LEU A 118 1.07 0.37 3.48
N GLY A 119 1.87 0.77 4.46
CA GLY A 119 2.37 -0.11 5.52
C GLY A 119 1.26 -0.80 6.30
N VAL A 120 0.24 -0.02 6.73
CA VAL A 120 -0.92 -0.57 7.44
C VAL A 120 -1.69 -1.55 6.55
N LEU A 121 -2.01 -1.18 5.30
CA LEU A 121 -2.76 -2.04 4.37
C LEU A 121 -2.03 -3.34 4.02
N CYS A 122 -0.69 -3.31 4.02
CA CYS A 122 0.12 -4.49 3.76
C CYS A 122 0.39 -5.36 5.01
N SER A 123 -0.01 -4.92 6.21
CA SER A 123 0.18 -5.64 7.47
C SER A 123 -0.83 -6.79 7.67
N MET A 124 -0.45 -7.79 8.47
CA MET A 124 -1.35 -8.88 8.85
C MET A 124 -2.52 -8.44 9.75
N PRO A 125 -2.34 -7.56 10.77
CA PRO A 125 -3.46 -7.11 11.59
C PRO A 125 -4.55 -6.38 10.81
N CYS A 126 -4.19 -5.53 9.84
CA CYS A 126 -5.17 -4.87 8.96
C CYS A 126 -5.85 -5.87 8.02
N ASP A 127 -5.08 -6.79 7.44
CA ASP A 127 -5.62 -7.81 6.54
C ASP A 127 -6.58 -8.78 7.26
N TRP A 128 -6.30 -9.08 8.53
CA TRP A 128 -7.22 -9.86 9.37
C TRP A 128 -8.58 -9.18 9.50
N GLN A 129 -8.65 -7.86 9.67
CA GLN A 129 -9.91 -7.11 9.67
C GLN A 129 -10.67 -7.29 8.35
N ALA A 130 -9.99 -7.08 7.21
CA ALA A 130 -10.61 -7.25 5.90
C ALA A 130 -11.12 -8.68 5.67
N ARG A 131 -10.38 -9.70 6.13
CA ARG A 131 -10.79 -11.11 6.03
C ARG A 131 -12.11 -11.41 6.76
N ARG A 132 -12.53 -10.59 7.73
CA ARG A 132 -13.81 -10.76 8.44
C ARG A 132 -15.04 -10.38 7.62
N SER A 133 -14.90 -9.49 6.63
CA SER A 133 -16.05 -8.94 5.88
C SER A 133 -15.94 -9.10 4.37
N VAL A 134 -14.71 -9.20 3.83
CA VAL A 134 -14.46 -9.26 2.39
C VAL A 134 -14.50 -10.71 1.92
N GLU A 135 -15.38 -10.99 0.95
CA GLU A 135 -15.50 -12.31 0.33
C GLU A 135 -14.75 -12.38 -1.01
N LEU A 136 -15.22 -11.66 -2.03
CA LEU A 136 -14.72 -11.74 -3.41
C LEU A 136 -14.18 -10.42 -3.97
N HIS A 137 -14.65 -9.30 -3.43
CA HIS A 137 -14.36 -7.97 -3.97
C HIS A 137 -14.02 -7.02 -2.83
N LEU A 138 -12.77 -6.56 -2.80
CA LEU A 138 -12.35 -5.42 -2.00
C LEU A 138 -12.71 -4.16 -2.80
N THR A 139 -13.91 -3.62 -2.55
CA THR A 139 -14.36 -2.34 -3.13
C THR A 139 -13.94 -1.16 -2.25
N PHE A 140 -14.11 0.07 -2.73
CA PHE A 140 -13.90 1.28 -1.90
C PHE A 140 -14.82 1.32 -0.67
N ASP A 141 -16.04 0.79 -0.75
CA ASP A 141 -16.95 0.71 0.40
C ASP A 141 -16.40 -0.25 1.46
N GLN A 142 -15.88 -1.42 1.05
CA GLN A 142 -15.23 -2.36 1.96
C GLN A 142 -13.95 -1.77 2.55
N LEU A 143 -13.14 -1.11 1.73
CA LEU A 143 -11.92 -0.43 2.17
C LEU A 143 -12.24 0.67 3.20
N SER A 144 -13.34 1.40 3.03
CA SER A 144 -13.77 2.47 3.94
C SER A 144 -14.27 1.96 5.29
N LEU A 145 -14.56 0.65 5.42
CA LEU A 145 -14.88 0.02 6.69
C LEU A 145 -13.64 -0.36 7.51
N LEU A 146 -12.46 -0.39 6.89
CA LEU A 146 -11.23 -0.72 7.58
C LEU A 146 -10.79 0.45 8.47
N THR A 147 -10.28 0.12 9.65
CA THR A 147 -9.73 1.12 10.56
C THR A 147 -8.24 1.28 10.30
N VAL A 148 -7.78 2.50 10.04
CA VAL A 148 -6.35 2.85 9.97
C VAL A 148 -6.02 3.65 11.22
N PRO A 149 -5.14 3.17 12.12
CA PRO A 149 -4.78 3.90 13.32
C PRO A 149 -4.14 5.24 12.96
N ASP A 150 -4.39 6.28 13.73
CA ASP A 150 -3.70 7.57 13.58
C ASP A 150 -3.28 8.10 14.95
N PRO A 151 -2.06 7.76 15.41
CA PRO A 151 -1.53 8.31 16.66
C PRO A 151 -1.02 9.76 16.51
N GLY A 152 -1.13 10.36 15.32
CA GLY A 152 -0.61 11.69 15.00
C GLY A 152 0.84 11.70 14.50
N GLU A 153 1.23 12.84 13.92
CA GLU A 153 2.58 13.08 13.40
C GLU A 153 3.65 13.01 14.51
N GLY A 154 4.83 12.47 14.18
CA GLY A 154 5.95 12.33 15.11
C GLY A 154 5.82 11.17 16.12
N HIS A 155 4.75 10.37 16.05
CA HIS A 155 4.66 9.16 16.87
C HIS A 155 5.71 8.13 16.44
N PRO A 156 6.63 7.68 17.32
CA PRO A 156 7.78 6.86 16.92
C PRO A 156 7.43 5.57 16.18
N ILE A 157 6.36 4.89 16.59
CA ILE A 157 5.91 3.65 15.91
C ILE A 157 5.30 3.96 14.53
N ARG A 158 4.61 5.10 14.39
CA ARG A 158 4.03 5.52 13.10
C ARG A 158 5.16 5.81 12.11
N ASP A 159 6.15 6.57 12.55
CA ASP A 159 7.33 6.87 11.75
C ASP A 159 8.10 5.60 11.37
N ARG A 160 8.16 4.61 12.26
CA ARG A 160 8.76 3.31 11.96
C ARG A 160 7.99 2.52 10.90
N VAL A 161 6.65 2.51 10.96
CA VAL A 161 5.80 1.93 9.91
C VAL A 161 6.04 2.61 8.58
N THR A 162 6.08 3.95 8.56
CA THR A 162 6.39 4.74 7.36
C THR A 162 7.74 4.38 6.77
N GLU A 163 8.80 4.28 7.59
CA GLU A 163 10.14 3.93 7.13
C GLU A 163 10.19 2.52 6.54
N LEU A 164 9.62 1.53 7.26
CA LEU A 164 9.59 0.13 6.81
C LEU A 164 8.81 -0.01 5.49
N ALA A 165 7.63 0.59 5.41
CA ALA A 165 6.81 0.57 4.18
C ALA A 165 7.51 1.27 3.02
N GLY A 166 8.16 2.41 3.29
CA GLY A 166 8.96 3.13 2.31
C GLY A 166 10.08 2.26 1.72
N ARG A 167 10.85 1.60 2.59
CA ARG A 167 11.95 0.72 2.19
C ARG A 167 11.47 -0.52 1.44
N LEU A 168 10.35 -1.12 1.86
CA LEU A 168 9.76 -2.28 1.19
C LEU A 168 9.14 -1.93 -0.17
N ALA A 169 8.62 -0.72 -0.34
CA ALA A 169 7.95 -0.29 -1.57
C ALA A 169 8.89 0.29 -2.64
N ALA A 170 9.94 1.00 -2.23
CA ALA A 170 10.88 1.67 -3.14
C ALA A 170 11.92 0.70 -3.72
N SER A 171 11.46 -0.30 -4.47
CA SER A 171 12.29 -1.43 -4.94
C SER A 171 13.36 -1.05 -5.96
N ASP A 172 13.18 0.02 -6.72
CA ASP A 172 14.06 0.41 -7.82
C ASP A 172 13.92 1.91 -8.18
N GLU A 173 14.77 2.37 -9.09
CA GLU A 173 14.92 3.78 -9.49
C GLU A 173 13.62 4.45 -9.95
N ARG A 174 12.60 3.69 -10.37
CA ARG A 174 11.28 4.25 -10.74
C ARG A 174 10.59 4.95 -9.56
N PHE A 175 11.02 4.66 -8.34
CA PHE A 175 10.49 5.22 -7.10
C PHE A 175 11.38 6.30 -6.48
N GLN A 176 12.42 6.77 -7.18
CA GLN A 176 13.40 7.70 -6.61
C GLN A 176 12.78 8.96 -6.02
N ASP A 177 11.89 9.62 -6.75
CA ASP A 177 11.23 10.85 -6.27
C ASP A 177 10.37 10.57 -5.04
N TRP A 178 9.56 9.50 -5.08
CA TRP A 178 8.71 9.09 -3.97
C TRP A 178 9.53 8.72 -2.73
N ALA A 179 10.60 7.93 -2.89
CA ALA A 179 11.47 7.50 -1.81
C ALA A 179 12.20 8.68 -1.16
N ALA A 180 12.62 9.67 -1.96
CA ALA A 180 13.22 10.90 -1.47
C ALA A 180 12.24 11.71 -0.62
N GLU A 181 10.96 11.81 -1.04
CA GLU A 181 9.91 12.49 -0.26
C GLU A 181 9.55 11.74 1.02
N VAL A 182 9.58 10.40 1.02
CA VAL A 182 9.41 9.59 2.23
C VAL A 182 10.63 9.72 3.17
N GLY A 183 11.84 9.90 2.60
CA GLY A 183 13.10 9.98 3.34
C GLY A 183 13.79 8.63 3.52
N VAL A 184 13.67 7.73 2.53
CA VAL A 184 14.27 6.38 2.54
C VAL A 184 15.12 6.13 1.29
N PRO A 185 16.14 5.25 1.36
CA PRO A 185 16.90 4.87 0.17
C PRO A 185 16.08 3.98 -0.77
N VAL A 186 16.38 4.09 -2.07
CA VAL A 186 15.83 3.22 -3.13
C VAL A 186 16.64 1.94 -3.24
N GLY A 187 15.99 0.84 -3.61
CA GLY A 187 16.67 -0.40 -4.00
C GLY A 187 17.37 -1.10 -2.85
N MET A 188 16.98 -0.81 -1.61
CA MET A 188 17.50 -1.53 -0.47
C MET A 188 16.88 -2.93 -0.47
N ASP A 189 17.72 -3.96 -0.61
CA ASP A 189 17.27 -5.33 -0.46
C ASP A 189 16.51 -5.44 0.86
N ALA A 190 15.26 -5.89 0.80
CA ALA A 190 14.50 -6.24 2.00
C ALA A 190 15.30 -7.21 2.89
N ASP A 191 16.27 -7.93 2.32
CA ASP A 191 17.19 -8.83 3.00
C ASP A 191 18.40 -8.19 3.74
N ALA A 192 18.75 -6.92 3.51
CA ALA A 192 20.07 -6.40 3.87
C ALA A 192 20.25 -5.87 5.32
N THR A 193 19.23 -5.91 6.17
CA THR A 193 19.40 -5.60 7.60
C THR A 193 19.22 -6.85 8.46
N SER A 194 20.31 -7.63 8.53
CA SER A 194 20.67 -8.64 9.54
C SER A 194 19.79 -9.92 9.63
N THR A 195 20.36 -11.04 9.16
CA THR A 195 19.98 -12.44 9.45
C THR A 195 18.52 -12.83 9.12
N GLY A 196 18.21 -13.07 7.82
CA GLY A 196 16.89 -13.54 7.34
C GLY A 196 15.98 -12.42 6.81
N GLY A 197 16.56 -11.46 6.09
CA GLY A 197 16.15 -10.06 6.18
C GLY A 197 14.78 -9.67 5.61
N GLY A 198 14.22 -10.32 4.58
CA GLY A 198 12.89 -9.95 4.07
C GLY A 198 11.76 -10.24 5.06
N VAL A 199 11.90 -11.32 5.83
CA VAL A 199 10.92 -11.71 6.86
C VAL A 199 11.01 -10.78 8.08
N GLY A 200 12.22 -10.33 8.43
CA GLY A 200 12.44 -9.45 9.58
C GLY A 200 11.69 -8.11 9.47
N ALA A 201 11.81 -7.43 8.33
CA ALA A 201 11.13 -6.15 8.10
C ALA A 201 9.59 -6.30 8.09
N LEU A 202 9.08 -7.40 7.53
CA LEU A 202 7.64 -7.69 7.52
C LEU A 202 7.10 -8.01 8.93
N CYS A 203 7.84 -8.80 9.71
CA CYS A 203 7.48 -9.10 11.09
C CYS A 203 7.55 -7.85 11.99
N GLU A 204 8.54 -6.99 11.79
CA GLU A 204 8.64 -5.72 12.49
C GLU A 204 7.48 -4.79 12.12
N LEU A 205 7.13 -4.70 10.83
CA LEU A 205 5.99 -3.92 10.36
C LEU A 205 4.68 -4.39 11.02
N ASP A 206 4.42 -5.70 10.99
CA ASP A 206 3.23 -6.28 11.62
C ASP A 206 3.19 -5.99 13.14
N ALA A 207 4.33 -6.10 13.83
CA ALA A 207 4.44 -5.80 15.26
C ALA A 207 4.20 -4.31 15.58
N CYS A 208 4.75 -3.40 14.79
CA CYS A 208 4.49 -1.97 14.90
C CYS A 208 2.99 -1.67 14.71
N VAL A 209 2.38 -2.26 13.68
CA VAL A 209 0.96 -2.05 13.40
C VAL A 209 0.08 -2.65 14.51
N ALA A 210 0.45 -3.81 15.08
CA ALA A 210 -0.25 -4.38 16.23
C ALA A 210 -0.24 -3.44 17.45
N HIS A 211 0.90 -2.82 17.76
CA HIS A 211 1.00 -1.77 18.78
C HIS A 211 0.08 -0.59 18.51
N LEU A 212 0.00 -0.12 17.25
CA LEU A 212 -0.86 1.00 16.88
C LEU A 212 -2.36 0.69 16.98
N TYR A 213 -2.76 -0.57 16.75
CA TYR A 213 -4.13 -1.03 17.01
C TYR A 213 -4.41 -1.27 18.50
N GLY A 214 -3.40 -1.22 19.37
CA GLY A 214 -3.55 -1.51 20.80
C GLY A 214 -3.73 -2.99 21.09
N LEU A 215 -3.27 -3.88 20.20
CA LEU A 215 -3.34 -5.33 20.40
C LEU A 215 -2.31 -5.79 21.43
N ASP A 216 -2.66 -6.79 22.21
CA ASP A 216 -1.72 -7.50 23.09
C ASP A 216 -1.16 -8.79 22.46
N GLU A 217 -0.35 -9.54 23.21
CA GLU A 217 0.28 -10.77 22.71
C GLU A 217 -0.74 -11.88 22.42
N ASP A 218 -1.84 -11.95 23.18
CA ASP A 218 -2.89 -12.94 23.00
C ASP A 218 -3.73 -12.61 21.75
N ASP A 219 -4.02 -11.32 21.52
CA ASP A 219 -4.66 -10.83 20.30
C ASP A 219 -3.82 -11.14 19.06
N ILE A 220 -2.50 -10.91 19.14
CA ILE A 220 -1.58 -11.26 18.04
C ILE A 220 -1.65 -12.76 17.77
N ALA A 221 -1.63 -13.62 18.79
CA ALA A 221 -1.76 -15.05 18.58
C ALA A 221 -3.07 -15.41 17.85
N VAL A 222 -4.20 -14.84 18.28
CA VAL A 222 -5.50 -15.05 17.63
C VAL A 222 -5.48 -14.62 16.17
N VAL A 223 -4.87 -13.46 15.85
CA VAL A 223 -4.74 -12.97 14.47
C VAL A 223 -4.06 -14.04 13.61
N TYR A 224 -2.89 -14.54 14.00
CA TYR A 224 -2.15 -15.50 13.16
C TYR A 224 -2.76 -16.91 13.15
N ASP A 225 -3.33 -17.36 14.26
CA ASP A 225 -3.91 -18.71 14.39
C ASP A 225 -5.21 -18.85 13.58
N THR A 226 -5.95 -17.75 13.40
CA THR A 226 -7.22 -17.75 12.65
C THR A 226 -7.06 -17.26 11.20
N PHE A 227 -5.90 -16.73 10.83
CA PHE A 227 -5.65 -16.22 9.50
C PHE A 227 -5.14 -17.30 8.55
N GLY A 228 -6.04 -18.10 8.00
CA GLY A 228 -5.70 -19.15 7.02
C GLY A 228 -5.78 -20.55 7.61
N ARG A 229 -4.91 -21.46 7.19
CA ARG A 229 -4.90 -22.85 7.69
C ARG A 229 -4.16 -22.92 9.04
N PRO A 230 -4.56 -23.83 9.95
CA PRO A 230 -3.84 -24.06 11.20
C PRO A 230 -2.35 -24.33 10.94
N GLY A 231 -1.47 -23.66 11.68
CA GLY A 231 -0.02 -23.80 11.56
C GLY A 231 0.61 -23.08 10.37
N GLN A 232 -0.17 -22.41 9.51
CA GLN A 232 0.35 -21.79 8.28
C GLN A 232 1.32 -20.63 8.57
N TRP A 233 1.14 -19.92 9.69
CA TRP A 233 1.89 -18.71 10.00
C TRP A 233 2.63 -18.76 11.34
N ASP A 234 2.83 -19.93 11.93
CA ASP A 234 3.44 -20.08 13.26
C ASP A 234 4.82 -19.40 13.33
N ASP A 235 5.68 -19.65 12.33
CA ASP A 235 7.02 -19.04 12.27
C ASP A 235 6.95 -17.50 12.22
N ARG A 236 5.99 -16.95 11.46
CA ARG A 236 5.79 -15.49 11.35
C ARG A 236 5.21 -14.93 12.63
N ARG A 237 4.25 -15.62 13.26
CA ARG A 237 3.63 -15.24 14.55
C ARG A 237 4.72 -15.12 15.61
N ASP A 238 5.57 -16.13 15.74
CA ASP A 238 6.60 -16.16 16.77
C ASP A 238 7.64 -15.05 16.55
N ALA A 239 8.02 -14.78 15.30
CA ALA A 239 8.90 -13.66 14.95
C ALA A 239 8.26 -12.28 15.21
N VAL A 240 6.95 -12.15 14.97
CA VAL A 240 6.19 -10.92 15.24
C VAL A 240 6.07 -10.67 16.74
N LEU A 241 5.77 -11.70 17.53
CA LEU A 241 5.75 -11.61 19.00
C LEU A 241 7.12 -11.20 19.55
N ALA A 242 8.22 -11.74 19.01
CA ALA A 242 9.57 -11.32 19.37
C ALA A 242 9.82 -9.84 19.05
N CYS A 243 9.36 -9.36 17.89
CA CYS A 243 9.44 -7.94 17.53
C CYS A 243 8.58 -7.06 18.44
N TYR A 244 7.36 -7.49 18.72
CA TYR A 244 6.40 -6.78 19.55
C TYR A 244 6.94 -6.55 20.96
N ARG A 245 7.52 -7.58 21.60
CA ARG A 245 8.14 -7.49 22.93
C ARG A 245 9.30 -6.49 22.94
N ARG A 246 10.19 -6.56 21.95
CA ARG A 246 11.32 -5.64 21.81
C ARG A 246 10.88 -4.18 21.68
N ILE A 247 9.83 -3.93 20.88
CA ILE A 247 9.27 -2.58 20.71
C ILE A 247 8.65 -2.10 22.01
N ARG A 248 7.89 -2.96 22.71
CA ARG A 248 7.27 -2.65 24.01
C ARG A 248 8.32 -2.26 25.05
N GLU A 249 9.43 -3.01 25.12
CA GLU A 249 10.54 -2.73 26.03
C GLU A 249 11.22 -1.40 25.72
N ALA A 250 11.36 -1.03 24.44
CA ALA A 250 11.96 0.24 24.03
C ALA A 250 11.09 1.47 24.31
N GLN A 251 9.81 1.28 24.65
CA GLN A 251 8.89 2.35 25.02
C GLN A 251 8.80 2.60 26.54
N GLN A 252 9.38 1.72 27.35
CA GLN A 252 9.44 1.83 28.82
C GLN A 252 10.70 2.57 29.28
#